data_AF-A0A929DFI0-F1
#
_entry.id   AF-A0A929DFI0-F1
#
_cell.length_a   1.000
_cell.length_b   1.000
_cell.length_c   1.000
_cell.angle_alpha   90.00
_cell.angle_beta   90.00
_cell.angle_gamma   90.00
#
_symmetry.space_group_name_H-M   'P 1'
#
loop_
_entity.id
_entity.type
_entity.pdbx_description
1 polymer ?
#
loop_
_entity_poly.entity_id
_entity_poly.type
_entity_poly.pdbx_seq_one_letter_code
_entity_poly.pdbx_strand_id
1 'polypeptide(L)' 'LLAHWDGTSETEQKISKETKATIRCIPLDGKKEKGKCIYTGKPSNQRVVFAKAY' A
#
# COMPACT_ATOMS: atom_id res chain seq x y z
N LEU A 1 1.25 -7.68 5.30
CA LEU A 1 0.22 -6.72 5.77
C LEU A 1 -0.60 -6.27 4.56
N LEU A 2 -1.93 -6.29 4.65
CA LEU A 2 -2.81 -5.72 3.62
C LEU A 2 -3.16 -4.29 4.03
N ALA A 3 -2.82 -3.30 3.20
CA ALA A 3 -3.12 -1.90 3.49
C ALA A 3 -3.48 -1.12 2.22
N HIS A 4 -4.23 -0.03 2.40
CA HIS A 4 -4.61 0.86 1.30
C HIS A 4 -3.41 1.70 0.86
N TRP A 5 -3.13 1.68 -0.44
CA TRP A 5 -2.06 2.46 -1.06
C TRP A 5 -2.62 3.34 -2.16
N ASP A 6 -2.08 4.56 -2.25
CA ASP A 6 -2.50 5.62 -3.16
C ASP A 6 -1.96 5.45 -4.59
N GLY A 7 -1.04 4.51 -4.83
CA GLY A 7 -0.42 4.33 -6.16
C GLY A 7 0.78 5.24 -6.42
N THR A 8 1.18 6.06 -5.44
CA THR A 8 2.29 7.01 -5.56
C THR A 8 3.61 6.44 -5.06
N SER A 9 4.67 6.60 -5.87
CA SER A 9 6.03 6.15 -5.54
C SER A 9 6.63 6.88 -4.33
N GLU A 10 6.27 8.15 -4.11
CA GLU A 10 6.68 8.89 -2.89
C GLU A 10 6.23 8.18 -1.62
N THR A 11 4.97 7.71 -1.63
CA THR A 11 4.39 7.00 -0.49
C THR A 11 5.07 5.67 -0.27
N GLU A 12 5.37 4.93 -1.35
CA GLU A 12 6.11 3.67 -1.27
C GLU A 12 7.51 3.87 -0.66
N GLN A 13 8.24 4.88 -1.11
CA GLN A 13 9.57 5.18 -0.58
C GLN A 13 9.53 5.55 0.90
N LYS A 14 8.55 6.34 1.33
CA LYS A 14 8.37 6.68 2.75
C LYS A 14 8.04 5.45 3.60
N ILE A 15 7.10 4.62 3.15
CA ILE A 15 6.76 3.36 3.83
C ILE A 15 7.98 2.44 3.91
N SER A 16 8.77 2.33 2.84
CA SER A 16 9.99 1.54 2.82
C SER A 16 11.04 2.09 3.80
N LYS A 17 11.24 3.41 3.87
CA LYS A 17 12.18 4.02 4.82
C LYS A 17 11.76 3.85 6.28
N GLU A 18 10.48 4.05 6.60
CA GLU A 18 10.01 3.99 7.99
C GLU A 18 9.75 2.58 8.49
N THR A 19 9.17 1.72 7.64
CA THR A 19 8.71 0.39 8.06
C THR A 19 9.57 -0.75 7.51
N LYS A 20 10.50 -0.46 6.59
CA LYS A 20 11.24 -1.45 5.79
C LYS A 20 10.32 -2.40 4.99
N ALA A 21 9.08 -2.01 4.77
CA ALA A 21 8.11 -2.79 4.01
C ALA A 21 7.96 -2.24 2.58
N THR A 22 7.90 -3.15 1.60
CA THR A 22 7.67 -2.84 0.18
C THR A 22 6.42 -3.55 -0.33
N ILE A 23 5.86 -3.07 -1.44
CA ILE A 23 4.68 -3.67 -2.08
C ILE A 23 5.14 -4.93 -2.81
N ARG A 24 4.59 -6.09 -2.43
CA ARG A 24 4.93 -7.39 -3.03
C ARG A 24 3.91 -7.86 -4.05
N CYS A 25 2.64 -7.51 -3.84
CA CYS A 25 1.56 -7.95 -4.70
C CYS A 25 0.39 -6.96 -4.66
N ILE A 26 -0.20 -6.69 -5.81
CA ILE A 26 -1.43 -5.92 -5.97
C ILE A 26 -2.51 -6.92 -6.43
N PRO A 27 -3.46 -7.29 -5.57
CA PRO A 27 -4.49 -8.27 -5.91
C PRO A 27 -5.48 -7.67 -6.92
N LEU A 28 -5.36 -8.08 -8.19
CA LEU A 28 -6.22 -7.62 -9.29
C LEU A 28 -7.68 -8.07 -9.15
N ASP A 29 -7.90 -9.23 -8.55
CA ASP A 29 -9.24 -9.83 -8.30
C ASP A 29 -9.79 -9.50 -6.90
N GLY A 30 -9.09 -8.67 -6.14
CA GLY A 30 -9.49 -8.30 -4.77
C GLY A 30 -10.77 -7.46 -4.75
N LYS A 31 -11.58 -7.60 -3.69
CA LYS A 31 -12.70 -6.69 -3.42
C LYS A 31 -12.20 -5.25 -3.51
N LYS A 32 -12.79 -4.48 -4.43
CA LYS A 32 -12.50 -3.05 -4.65
C LYS A 32 -13.11 -2.23 -3.50
N GLU A 33 -12.51 -2.35 -2.32
CA GLU A 33 -12.85 -1.53 -1.17
C GLU A 33 -12.22 -0.16 -1.35
N LYS A 34 -13.08 0.85 -1.55
CA LYS A 34 -12.66 2.25 -1.48
C LYS A 34 -12.28 2.56 -0.05
N GLY A 35 -11.01 2.84 0.18
CA GLY A 35 -10.46 3.20 1.47
C GLY A 35 -9.61 4.46 1.38
N LYS A 36 -8.93 4.78 2.47
CA LYS A 36 -7.92 5.84 2.51
C LYS A 36 -6.55 5.23 2.65
N CYS A 37 -5.57 5.76 1.94
CA CYS A 37 -4.19 5.35 2.09
C CYS A 37 -3.76 5.53 3.54
N ILE A 38 -3.15 4.49 4.12
CA ILE A 38 -2.63 4.49 5.50
C ILE A 38 -1.67 5.66 5.76
N TYR A 39 -0.98 6.12 4.72
CA TYR A 39 0.09 7.10 4.87
C TYR A 39 -0.35 8.52 4.50
N THR A 40 -0.97 8.68 3.33
CA THR A 40 -1.31 10.01 2.78
C THR A 40 -2.76 10.42 3.03
N GLY A 41 -3.61 9.52 3.49
CA GLY A 41 -5.05 9.76 3.63
C GLY A 41 -5.82 9.89 2.31
N LYS A 42 -5.12 9.80 1.17
CA LYS A 42 -5.71 9.90 -0.18
C LYS A 42 -6.60 8.70 -0.50
N PRO A 43 -7.59 8.86 -1.39
CA PRO A 43 -8.50 7.78 -1.76
C PRO A 43 -7.77 6.64 -2.47
N SER A 44 -7.98 5.42 -1.99
CA SER A 44 -7.41 4.19 -2.56
C SER A 44 -8.54 3.25 -2.96
N ASN A 45 -8.44 2.64 -4.14
CA ASN A 45 -9.50 1.79 -4.68
C ASN A 45 -9.40 0.32 -4.24
N GLN A 46 -8.27 -0.09 -3.66
CA GLN A 46 -8.02 -1.48 -3.26
C GLN A 46 -6.88 -1.56 -2.23
N ARG A 47 -6.75 -2.70 -1.56
CA ARG A 47 -5.63 -2.99 -0.64
C ARG A 47 -4.50 -3.67 -1.37
N VAL A 48 -3.27 -3.32 -1.05
CA VAL A 48 -2.07 -3.95 -1.58
C VAL A 48 -1.33 -4.71 -0.48
N VAL A 49 -0.57 -5.73 -0.88
CA VAL A 49 0.22 -6.57 0.02
C VAL A 49 1.58 -5.93 0.25
N PHE A 50 1.82 -5.51 1.49
CA PHE A 50 3.11 -5.08 1.98
C PHE A 50 3.83 -6.22 2.70
N ALA A 51 5.12 -6.40 2.43
CA ALA A 51 5.99 -7.27 3.22
C ALA A 51 7.34 -6.61 3.47
N LYS A 52 7.99 -6.97 4.58
CA LYS A 52 9.36 -6.55 4.87
C LYS A 52 10.33 -7.49 4.15
N ALA A 53 11.35 -6.93 3.52
CA ALA A 53 12.51 -7.71 3.11
C ALA A 53 13.39 -7.93 4.35
N TYR A 54 13.81 -9.18 4.58
CA TYR A 54 14.72 -9.55 5.66
C TYR A 54 16.11 -8.96 5.45
#